data_AF-A0A929TAM2-F1
#
_entry.id   AF-A0A929TAM2-F1
#
_cell.length_a   1.000
_cell.length_b   1.000
_cell.length_c   1.000
_cell.angle_alpha   90.00
_cell.angle_beta   90.00
_cell.angle_gamma   90.00
#
_symmetry.space_group_name_H-M   'P 1'
#
loop_
_entity.id
_entity.type
_entity.pdbx_description
1 polymer ?
#
loop_
_entity_poly.entity_id
_entity_poly.type
_entity_poly.pdbx_seq_one_letter_code
_entity_poly.pdbx_strand_id
1 'polypeptide(L)'
;MERFEESILRYATREYERTSIGVLREKTVHAVLKDFYAGQEEDRKEIRIGNYIADVFREGEIFEIQSAHFGQLRRKLDSFLSDYPVHVIYPFAHCKMVHWVDPQTGEISASNKSPIKGSVYEAFPEFYRICSYLGHPNLILEVMLIDMDEFRLKDGYARQGKKGSHRYDVYPRALYQRVVLASREDFLNLIPDEVLTMHRVRHRRTAEGEQADASEVEGFTTKELAAYLHVRRTKISFFITVMKKAGYIKELGKSGRAGVYGKVQEREQHE
;
A
#
# COMPACT_ATOMS: atom_id res chain seq x y z
N MET A 1 16.07 -8.29 -7.03
CA MET A 1 16.01 -7.02 -7.81
C MET A 1 16.13 -7.32 -9.30
N GLU A 2 17.09 -8.15 -9.72
CA GLU A 2 17.28 -8.59 -11.12
C GLU A 2 15.99 -9.05 -11.84
N ARG A 3 15.19 -9.96 -11.23
CA ARG A 3 13.92 -10.42 -11.83
C ARG A 3 12.89 -9.31 -12.13
N PHE A 4 12.92 -8.19 -11.39
CA PHE A 4 12.04 -7.04 -11.67
C PHE A 4 12.56 -6.20 -12.85
N GLU A 5 13.87 -6.05 -12.97
CA GLU A 5 14.48 -5.39 -14.14
C GLU A 5 14.25 -6.22 -15.41
N GLU A 6 14.34 -7.55 -15.30
CA GLU A 6 13.96 -8.45 -16.39
C GLU A 6 12.49 -8.30 -16.80
N SER A 7 11.56 -8.11 -15.86
CA SER A 7 10.16 -7.93 -16.22
C SER A 7 9.90 -6.60 -16.91
N ILE A 8 10.62 -5.53 -16.52
CA ILE A 8 10.63 -4.26 -17.27
C ILE A 8 11.14 -4.49 -18.69
N LEU A 9 12.26 -5.20 -18.86
CA LEU A 9 12.83 -5.46 -20.18
C LEU A 9 11.92 -6.32 -21.04
N ARG A 10 11.31 -7.37 -20.48
CA ARG A 10 10.33 -8.21 -21.17
C ARG A 10 9.16 -7.37 -21.67
N TYR A 11 8.59 -6.50 -20.82
CA TYR A 11 7.51 -5.61 -21.24
C TYR A 11 7.94 -4.67 -22.37
N ALA A 12 9.13 -4.07 -22.27
CA ALA A 12 9.64 -3.13 -23.28
C ALA A 12 9.97 -3.78 -24.63
N THR A 13 10.27 -5.08 -24.64
CA THR A 13 10.67 -5.85 -25.84
C THR A 13 9.55 -6.71 -26.42
N ARG A 14 8.34 -6.70 -25.84
CA ARG A 14 7.17 -7.36 -26.42
C ARG A 14 6.88 -6.78 -27.80
N GLU A 15 6.91 -7.63 -28.82
CA GLU A 15 6.33 -7.28 -30.13
C GLU A 15 4.83 -7.04 -29.90
N TYR A 16 4.39 -5.80 -30.09
CA TYR A 16 3.00 -5.40 -29.92
C TYR A 16 2.14 -6.07 -30.99
N GLU A 17 1.64 -7.28 -30.73
CA GLU A 17 0.45 -7.79 -31.39
C GLU A 17 -0.72 -6.88 -30.97
N ARG A 18 -1.02 -5.89 -31.81
CA ARG A 18 -2.09 -4.90 -31.67
C ARG A 18 -3.52 -5.50 -31.74
N THR A 19 -3.73 -6.74 -31.30
CA THR A 19 -4.95 -7.51 -31.58
C THR A 19 -5.83 -7.80 -30.38
N SER A 20 -5.45 -7.40 -29.16
CA SER A 20 -6.31 -7.51 -27.98
C SER A 20 -6.63 -6.11 -27.40
N ILE A 21 -7.90 -5.71 -27.56
CA ILE A 21 -8.50 -4.45 -27.06
C ILE A 21 -8.29 -4.27 -25.54
N GLY A 22 -8.02 -5.35 -24.80
CA GLY A 22 -7.69 -5.35 -23.37
C GLY A 22 -6.31 -4.79 -23.02
N VAL A 23 -5.29 -4.97 -23.88
CA VAL A 23 -3.89 -4.56 -23.62
C VAL A 23 -3.71 -3.04 -23.70
N LEU A 24 -4.51 -2.35 -24.51
CA LEU A 24 -4.49 -0.89 -24.65
C LEU A 24 -5.06 -0.14 -23.43
N ARG A 25 -5.72 -0.84 -22.51
CA ARG A 25 -6.29 -0.27 -21.27
C ARG A 25 -5.51 -0.64 -20.01
N GLU A 26 -4.71 -1.70 -20.07
CA GLU A 26 -3.89 -2.13 -18.94
C GLU A 26 -2.72 -1.15 -18.75
N LYS A 27 -2.55 -0.66 -17.52
CA LYS A 27 -1.47 0.29 -17.22
C LYS A 27 -0.13 -0.45 -17.18
N THR A 28 0.93 0.16 -17.69
CA THR A 28 2.26 -0.46 -17.80
C THR A 28 2.76 -1.06 -16.48
N VAL A 29 2.61 -0.36 -15.34
CA VAL A 29 2.97 -0.91 -14.01
C VAL A 29 2.28 -2.24 -13.71
N HIS A 30 1.00 -2.37 -14.06
CA HIS A 30 0.23 -3.59 -13.79
C HIS A 30 0.75 -4.77 -14.60
N ALA A 31 0.99 -4.58 -15.90
CA ALA A 31 1.53 -5.61 -16.78
C ALA A 31 2.94 -6.05 -16.35
N VAL A 32 3.85 -5.11 -16.06
CA VAL A 32 5.21 -5.42 -15.56
C VAL A 32 5.17 -6.22 -14.26
N LEU A 33 4.21 -5.93 -13.37
CA LEU A 33 4.07 -6.65 -12.13
C LEU A 33 3.44 -8.03 -12.33
N LYS A 34 2.46 -8.19 -13.21
CA LYS A 34 1.98 -9.52 -13.61
C LYS A 34 3.14 -10.39 -14.08
N ASP A 35 4.01 -9.86 -14.93
CA ASP A 35 5.20 -10.58 -15.42
C ASP A 35 6.21 -10.87 -14.33
N PHE A 36 6.39 -9.94 -13.39
CA PHE A 36 7.24 -10.14 -12.23
C PHE A 36 6.74 -11.31 -11.37
N TYR A 37 5.44 -11.34 -11.05
CA TYR A 37 4.85 -12.37 -10.20
C TYR A 37 4.62 -13.70 -10.92
N ALA A 38 4.25 -13.71 -12.20
CA ALA A 38 4.07 -14.95 -12.98
C ALA A 38 5.40 -15.72 -13.15
N GLY A 39 6.51 -15.00 -13.34
CA GLY A 39 7.81 -15.60 -13.62
C GLY A 39 8.05 -15.74 -15.12
N GLN A 40 8.60 -16.88 -15.56
CA GLN A 40 8.86 -17.15 -16.98
C GLN A 40 7.66 -17.82 -17.69
N GLU A 41 6.67 -18.27 -16.94
CA GLU A 41 5.50 -19.00 -17.42
C GLU A 41 4.32 -18.03 -17.59
N GLU A 42 3.95 -17.77 -18.85
CA GLU A 42 2.89 -16.82 -19.24
C GLU A 42 1.47 -17.36 -18.95
N ASP A 43 1.31 -18.69 -18.91
CA ASP A 43 0.06 -19.41 -18.63
C ASP A 43 -0.41 -19.31 -17.16
N ARG A 44 0.31 -18.54 -16.34
CA ARG A 44 -0.01 -18.23 -14.94
C ARG A 44 -0.80 -16.93 -14.78
N LYS A 45 -0.99 -16.16 -15.85
CA LYS A 45 -1.66 -14.85 -15.80
C LYS A 45 -3.13 -14.95 -16.18
N GLU A 46 -3.96 -14.11 -15.58
CA GLU A 46 -5.40 -13.98 -15.90
C GLU A 46 -6.16 -15.31 -15.75
N ILE A 47 -5.89 -16.02 -14.66
CA ILE A 47 -6.42 -17.36 -14.42
C ILE A 47 -7.82 -17.29 -13.82
N ARG A 48 -8.76 -18.02 -14.42
CA ARG A 48 -10.12 -18.11 -13.91
C ARG A 48 -10.17 -19.01 -12.68
N ILE A 49 -10.59 -18.45 -11.55
CA ILE A 49 -10.78 -19.15 -10.28
C ILE A 49 -12.21 -18.91 -9.81
N GLY A 50 -13.02 -19.97 -9.84
CA GLY A 50 -14.46 -19.87 -9.64
C GLY A 50 -15.11 -18.88 -10.62
N ASN A 51 -15.69 -17.81 -10.08
CA ASN A 51 -16.38 -16.79 -10.87
C ASN A 51 -15.49 -15.60 -11.26
N TYR A 52 -14.28 -15.50 -10.71
CA TYR A 52 -13.39 -14.37 -10.88
C TYR A 52 -12.17 -14.73 -11.73
N ILE A 53 -11.46 -13.70 -12.18
CA ILE A 53 -10.17 -13.81 -12.86
C ILE A 53 -9.12 -13.23 -11.92
N ALA A 54 -8.14 -14.05 -11.55
CA ALA A 54 -6.98 -13.67 -10.78
C ALA A 54 -5.89 -13.11 -11.70
N ASP A 55 -5.18 -12.05 -11.29
CA ASP A 55 -4.13 -11.46 -12.14
C ASP A 55 -2.99 -12.43 -12.38
N VAL A 56 -2.54 -13.14 -11.33
CA VAL A 56 -1.57 -14.22 -11.41
C VAL A 56 -1.96 -15.34 -10.45
N PHE A 57 -1.86 -16.59 -10.91
CA PHE A 57 -1.90 -17.79 -10.07
C PHE A 57 -0.59 -18.56 -10.24
N ARG A 58 0.20 -18.66 -9.18
CA ARG A 58 1.51 -19.32 -9.21
C ARG A 58 1.67 -20.18 -7.98
N GLU A 59 2.04 -21.46 -8.18
CA GLU A 59 2.42 -22.37 -7.08
C GLU A 59 1.34 -22.52 -5.99
N GLY A 60 0.05 -22.40 -6.36
CA GLY A 60 -1.06 -22.47 -5.42
C GLY A 60 -1.43 -21.15 -4.74
N GLU A 61 -0.75 -20.05 -5.09
CA GLU A 61 -0.99 -18.71 -4.52
C GLU A 61 -1.60 -17.78 -5.57
N ILE A 62 -2.49 -16.89 -5.12
CA ILE A 62 -3.10 -15.85 -5.94
C ILE A 62 -2.38 -14.53 -5.69
N PHE A 63 -2.02 -13.81 -6.76
CA PHE A 63 -1.53 -12.43 -6.67
C PHE A 63 -2.50 -11.50 -7.39
N GLU A 64 -3.03 -10.51 -6.67
CA GLU A 64 -3.95 -9.48 -7.18
C GLU A 64 -3.27 -8.12 -7.10
N ILE A 65 -3.03 -7.50 -8.27
CA ILE A 65 -2.30 -6.24 -8.35
C ILE A 65 -3.30 -5.09 -8.37
N GLN A 66 -3.31 -4.27 -7.33
CA GLN A 66 -4.31 -3.22 -7.16
C GLN A 66 -3.66 -1.88 -6.86
N SER A 67 -3.98 -0.84 -7.66
CA SER A 67 -3.43 0.51 -7.48
C SER A 67 -4.38 1.48 -6.77
N ALA A 68 -5.66 1.11 -6.60
CA ALA A 68 -6.70 1.84 -5.88
C ALA A 68 -7.95 0.96 -5.74
N HIS A 69 -8.98 1.47 -5.05
CA HIS A 69 -10.33 0.89 -5.00
C HIS A 69 -10.40 -0.51 -4.37
N PHE A 70 -9.66 -0.74 -3.29
CA PHE A 70 -9.62 -2.03 -2.58
C PHE A 70 -11.01 -2.51 -2.12
N GLY A 71 -11.98 -1.60 -1.96
CA GLY A 71 -13.37 -1.97 -1.69
C GLY A 71 -14.00 -2.87 -2.76
N GLN A 72 -13.55 -2.80 -4.02
CA GLN A 72 -14.03 -3.68 -5.09
C GLN A 72 -13.41 -5.09 -5.00
N LEU A 73 -12.28 -5.23 -4.31
CA LEU A 73 -11.60 -6.52 -4.13
C LEU A 73 -12.31 -7.44 -3.14
N ARG A 74 -13.17 -6.89 -2.26
CA ARG A 74 -13.86 -7.61 -1.19
C ARG A 74 -14.52 -8.91 -1.68
N ARG A 75 -15.27 -8.85 -2.78
CA ARG A 75 -15.95 -10.02 -3.36
C ARG A 75 -15.00 -11.10 -3.87
N LYS A 76 -13.83 -10.71 -4.39
CA LYS A 76 -12.78 -11.66 -4.75
C LYS A 76 -12.16 -12.27 -3.49
N LEU A 77 -11.84 -11.45 -2.48
CA LEU A 77 -11.29 -11.92 -1.21
C LEU A 77 -12.22 -12.92 -0.51
N ASP A 78 -13.53 -12.63 -0.46
CA ASP A 78 -14.55 -13.55 0.09
C ASP A 78 -14.53 -14.92 -0.61
N SER A 79 -14.17 -14.97 -1.89
CA SER A 79 -14.13 -16.20 -2.68
C SER A 79 -12.77 -16.90 -2.65
N PHE A 80 -11.67 -16.15 -2.58
CA PHE A 80 -10.33 -16.69 -2.73
C PHE A 80 -9.72 -17.14 -1.41
N LEU A 81 -9.93 -16.35 -0.34
CA LEU A 81 -9.26 -16.57 0.93
C LEU A 81 -9.64 -17.89 1.62
N SER A 82 -10.77 -18.48 1.25
CA SER A 82 -11.19 -19.80 1.76
C SER A 82 -10.26 -20.93 1.32
N ASP A 83 -9.70 -20.84 0.11
CA ASP A 83 -9.03 -21.96 -0.54
C ASP A 83 -7.54 -21.68 -0.84
N TYR A 84 -7.15 -20.40 -0.94
CA TYR A 84 -5.82 -20.01 -1.41
C TYR A 84 -5.22 -18.88 -0.56
N PRO A 85 -3.89 -18.87 -0.37
CA PRO A 85 -3.15 -17.66 -0.02
C PRO A 85 -3.33 -16.60 -1.11
N VAL A 86 -3.68 -15.38 -0.70
CA VAL A 86 -3.92 -14.24 -1.58
C VAL A 86 -2.99 -13.11 -1.22
N HIS A 87 -2.10 -12.77 -2.15
CA HIS A 87 -1.23 -11.63 -2.12
C HIS A 87 -1.91 -10.44 -2.80
N VAL A 88 -2.32 -9.44 -2.04
CA VAL A 88 -2.78 -8.16 -2.60
C VAL A 88 -1.59 -7.23 -2.72
N ILE A 89 -1.16 -7.01 -3.97
CA ILE A 89 0.01 -6.19 -4.29
C ILE A 89 -0.43 -4.76 -4.55
N TYR A 90 0.08 -3.83 -3.73
CA TYR A 90 -0.14 -2.39 -3.87
C TYR A 90 1.13 -1.70 -4.40
N PRO A 91 1.25 -1.49 -5.72
CA PRO A 91 2.36 -0.71 -6.27
C PRO A 91 2.17 0.78 -6.04
N PHE A 92 3.18 1.42 -5.48
CA PHE A 92 3.18 2.85 -5.22
C PHE A 92 4.54 3.48 -5.56
N ALA A 93 4.51 4.74 -6.00
CA ALA A 93 5.73 5.44 -6.37
C ALA A 93 6.56 5.79 -5.12
N HIS A 94 7.77 5.25 -5.00
CA HIS A 94 8.77 5.72 -4.04
C HIS A 94 9.28 7.11 -4.46
N CYS A 95 9.90 7.20 -5.63
CA CYS A 95 10.19 8.46 -6.31
C CYS A 95 9.56 8.44 -7.69
N LYS A 96 9.14 9.62 -8.17
CA LYS A 96 8.53 9.76 -9.49
C LYS A 96 9.16 10.90 -10.26
N MET A 97 9.59 10.68 -11.50
CA MET A 97 9.89 11.77 -12.42
C MET A 97 8.65 12.04 -13.27
N VAL A 98 8.36 13.30 -13.53
CA VAL A 98 7.21 13.68 -14.36
C VAL A 98 7.70 14.24 -15.69
N HIS A 99 7.20 13.65 -16.77
CA HIS A 99 7.45 14.01 -18.15
C HIS A 99 6.16 14.60 -18.74
N TRP A 100 6.26 15.76 -19.40
CA TRP A 100 5.11 16.38 -20.07
C TRP A 100 5.19 16.13 -21.57
N VAL A 101 4.13 15.58 -22.13
CA VAL A 101 4.00 15.26 -23.54
C VAL A 101 3.09 16.31 -24.19
N ASP A 102 3.57 16.93 -25.26
CA ASP A 102 2.71 17.71 -26.14
C ASP A 102 1.79 16.77 -26.94
N PRO A 103 0.46 16.88 -26.82
CA PRO A 103 -0.45 15.94 -27.48
C PRO A 103 -0.49 16.07 -29.00
N GLN A 104 -0.04 17.20 -29.58
CA GLN A 104 -0.06 17.44 -31.03
C GLN A 104 1.23 16.97 -31.69
N THR A 105 2.39 17.24 -31.06
CA THR A 105 3.70 16.93 -31.65
C THR A 105 4.31 15.65 -31.11
N GLY A 106 3.85 15.18 -29.95
CA GLY A 106 4.47 14.06 -29.22
C GLY A 106 5.76 14.45 -28.49
N GLU A 107 6.18 15.72 -28.52
CA GLU A 107 7.41 16.16 -27.88
C GLU A 107 7.35 16.00 -26.35
N ILE A 108 8.42 15.44 -25.79
CA ILE A 108 8.56 15.17 -24.36
C ILE A 108 9.47 16.23 -23.73
N SER A 109 8.99 16.91 -22.70
CA SER A 109 9.79 17.87 -21.94
C SER A 109 10.87 17.19 -21.10
N ALA A 110 11.91 17.94 -20.72
CA ALA A 110 12.81 17.51 -19.65
C ALA A 110 12.04 17.11 -18.38
N SER A 111 12.52 16.05 -17.73
CA SER A 111 11.86 15.46 -16.56
C SER A 111 12.11 16.28 -15.30
N ASN A 112 11.15 16.29 -14.38
CA ASN A 112 11.32 16.90 -13.06
C ASN A 112 11.02 15.87 -11.97
N LYS A 113 11.85 15.85 -10.93
CA LYS A 113 11.62 14.98 -9.77
C LYS A 113 10.39 15.47 -8.99
N SER A 114 9.47 14.57 -8.72
CA SER A 114 8.33 14.84 -7.84
C SER A 114 8.84 15.09 -6.41
N PRO A 115 8.31 16.11 -5.72
CA PRO A 115 8.77 16.44 -4.36
C PRO A 115 8.31 15.41 -3.31
N ILE A 116 7.35 14.54 -3.65
CA ILE A 116 6.78 13.56 -2.73
C ILE A 116 7.59 12.26 -2.82
N LYS A 117 8.13 11.81 -1.68
CA LYS A 117 8.61 10.45 -1.49
C LYS A 117 7.50 9.58 -0.93
N GLY A 118 7.21 8.47 -1.60
CA GLY A 118 6.25 7.47 -1.13
C GLY A 118 6.78 6.69 0.07
N SER A 119 5.86 6.13 0.85
CA SER A 119 6.14 5.24 1.97
C SER A 119 5.06 4.18 2.08
N VAL A 120 5.28 3.14 2.88
CA VAL A 120 4.26 2.10 3.15
C VAL A 120 2.93 2.69 3.65
N TYR A 121 2.98 3.81 4.37
CA TYR A 121 1.81 4.49 4.93
C TYR A 121 0.84 5.03 3.86
N GLU A 122 1.28 5.10 2.60
CA GLU A 122 0.44 5.47 1.46
C GLU A 122 -0.64 4.43 1.14
N ALA A 123 -0.45 3.17 1.58
CA ALA A 123 -1.39 2.07 1.36
C ALA A 123 -2.57 2.05 2.35
N PHE A 124 -2.41 2.62 3.55
CA PHE A 124 -3.40 2.53 4.62
C PHE A 124 -4.79 3.11 4.31
N PRO A 125 -4.95 4.16 3.48
CA PRO A 125 -6.27 4.56 2.99
C PRO A 125 -7.00 3.45 2.21
N GLU A 126 -6.27 2.62 1.46
CA GLU A 126 -6.84 1.48 0.73
C GLU A 126 -7.03 0.27 1.67
N PHE A 127 -6.07 -0.02 2.56
CA PHE A 127 -6.23 -1.07 3.57
C PHE A 127 -7.44 -0.85 4.48
N TYR A 128 -7.76 0.42 4.79
CA TYR A 128 -8.99 0.76 5.51
C TYR A 128 -10.27 0.20 4.85
N ARG A 129 -10.31 0.09 3.51
CA ARG A 129 -11.47 -0.42 2.77
C ARG A 129 -11.65 -1.94 2.88
N ILE A 130 -10.58 -2.65 3.22
CA ILE A 130 -10.55 -4.11 3.42
C ILE A 130 -10.15 -4.46 4.86
N CYS A 131 -10.31 -3.53 5.81
CA CYS A 131 -9.86 -3.72 7.19
C CYS A 131 -10.47 -4.96 7.87
N SER A 132 -11.66 -5.39 7.44
CA SER A 132 -12.34 -6.60 7.93
C SER A 132 -11.65 -7.92 7.58
N TYR A 133 -10.69 -7.91 6.64
CA TYR A 133 -9.93 -9.09 6.23
C TYR A 133 -8.54 -9.15 6.88
N LEU A 134 -8.12 -8.09 7.58
CA LEU A 134 -6.81 -8.08 8.24
C LEU A 134 -6.75 -9.15 9.33
N GLY A 135 -5.63 -9.87 9.39
CA GLY A 135 -5.45 -11.02 10.28
C GLY A 135 -5.97 -12.34 9.73
N HIS A 136 -6.59 -12.36 8.54
CA HIS A 136 -6.93 -13.63 7.88
C HIS A 136 -5.63 -14.39 7.54
N PRO A 137 -5.51 -15.70 7.88
CA PRO A 137 -4.24 -16.44 7.72
C PRO A 137 -3.76 -16.54 6.26
N ASN A 138 -4.70 -16.51 5.31
CA ASN A 138 -4.42 -16.55 3.88
C ASN A 138 -4.30 -15.17 3.22
N LEU A 139 -4.40 -14.05 3.96
CA LEU A 139 -4.24 -12.72 3.36
C LEU A 139 -2.82 -12.20 3.57
N ILE A 140 -2.13 -11.92 2.48
CA ILE A 140 -0.85 -11.22 2.48
C ILE A 140 -1.03 -9.87 1.80
N LEU A 141 -0.69 -8.78 2.47
CA LEU A 141 -0.64 -7.45 1.86
C LEU A 141 0.80 -7.11 1.53
N GLU A 142 1.07 -6.68 0.31
CA GLU A 142 2.41 -6.28 -0.10
C GLU A 142 2.40 -4.87 -0.67
N VAL A 143 3.17 -3.96 -0.08
CA VAL A 143 3.39 -2.62 -0.64
C VAL A 143 4.70 -2.61 -1.41
N MET A 144 4.62 -2.44 -2.73
CA MET A 144 5.78 -2.30 -3.59
C MET A 144 6.08 -0.83 -3.83
N LEU A 145 7.13 -0.34 -3.21
CA LEU A 145 7.66 1.01 -3.43
C LEU A 145 8.60 0.96 -4.64
N ILE A 146 8.22 1.65 -5.71
CA ILE A 146 8.89 1.58 -7.02
C ILE A 146 9.25 2.98 -7.49
N ASP A 147 10.45 3.16 -8.03
CA ASP A 147 10.82 4.39 -8.74
C ASP A 147 10.18 4.40 -10.13
N MET A 148 9.52 5.49 -10.50
CA MET A 148 8.67 5.54 -11.70
C MET A 148 8.89 6.79 -12.55
N ASP A 149 8.60 6.68 -13.85
CA ASP A 149 8.41 7.81 -14.77
C ASP A 149 6.91 7.96 -15.06
N GLU A 150 6.32 9.11 -14.76
CA GLU A 150 4.93 9.43 -15.10
C GLU A 150 4.89 10.37 -16.30
N PHE A 151 4.17 9.96 -17.33
CA PHE A 151 3.93 10.74 -18.53
C PHE A 151 2.55 11.39 -18.44
N ARG A 152 2.50 12.71 -18.59
CA ARG A 152 1.26 13.51 -18.55
C ARG A 152 1.11 14.29 -19.84
N LEU A 153 -0.11 14.39 -20.33
CA LEU A 153 -0.42 15.19 -21.50
C LEU A 153 -0.53 16.68 -21.11
N LYS A 154 -0.10 17.59 -21.98
CA LYS A 154 -0.36 19.03 -21.84
C LYS A 154 -1.77 19.39 -22.34
N ASP A 155 -2.78 18.66 -21.89
CA ASP A 155 -4.18 18.76 -22.34
C ASP A 155 -5.10 19.45 -21.32
N GLY A 156 -4.54 19.98 -20.26
CA GLY A 156 -5.26 20.69 -19.21
C GLY A 156 -5.76 22.08 -19.64
N TYR A 157 -6.77 22.60 -18.94
CA TYR A 157 -7.46 23.85 -19.28
C TYR A 157 -6.68 25.15 -18.98
N ALA A 158 -5.49 25.06 -18.37
CA ALA A 158 -4.66 26.24 -18.09
C ALA A 158 -3.80 26.63 -19.31
N ARG A 159 -3.30 27.88 -19.33
CA ARG A 159 -2.44 28.43 -20.41
C ARG A 159 -1.22 27.56 -20.77
N GLN A 160 -0.74 26.75 -19.82
CA GLN A 160 0.41 25.85 -19.99
C GLN A 160 0.01 24.38 -20.22
N GLY A 161 -1.28 24.07 -20.34
CA GLY A 161 -1.78 22.70 -20.55
C GLY A 161 -1.67 21.78 -19.33
N LYS A 162 -1.20 22.26 -18.17
CA LYS A 162 -0.85 21.38 -17.03
C LYS A 162 -1.99 21.14 -16.03
N LYS A 163 -2.83 22.15 -15.78
CA LYS A 163 -3.87 22.08 -14.74
C LYS A 163 -5.07 21.30 -15.26
N GLY A 164 -5.49 20.27 -14.51
CA GLY A 164 -6.52 19.33 -14.98
C GLY A 164 -6.04 18.36 -16.06
N SER A 165 -4.72 18.29 -16.31
CA SER A 165 -4.14 17.38 -17.30
C SER A 165 -4.37 15.92 -16.95
N HIS A 166 -4.47 15.10 -17.99
CA HIS A 166 -4.56 13.66 -17.85
C HIS A 166 -3.17 13.02 -17.74
N ARG A 167 -3.12 11.96 -16.94
CA ARG A 167 -1.98 11.06 -16.90
C ARG A 167 -2.13 10.07 -18.05
N TYR A 168 -1.13 10.03 -18.91
CA TYR A 168 -1.07 9.10 -20.04
C TYR A 168 -0.69 7.71 -19.56
N ASP A 169 0.48 7.59 -18.93
CA ASP A 169 0.99 6.30 -18.44
C ASP A 169 2.02 6.49 -17.31
N VAL A 170 2.37 5.39 -16.66
CA VAL A 170 3.44 5.31 -15.66
C VAL A 170 4.32 4.10 -15.95
N TYR A 171 5.62 4.35 -16.12
CA TYR A 171 6.63 3.32 -16.35
C TYR A 171 7.41 3.05 -15.06
N PRO A 172 7.49 1.80 -14.59
CA PRO A 172 8.38 1.43 -13.50
C PRO A 172 9.84 1.47 -13.99
N ARG A 173 10.76 1.91 -13.12
CA ARG A 173 12.21 1.94 -13.39
C ARG A 173 13.00 1.00 -12.50
N ALA A 174 12.74 1.05 -11.20
CA ALA A 174 13.49 0.27 -10.22
C ALA A 174 12.61 -0.05 -9.02
N LEU A 175 12.74 -1.26 -8.49
CA LEU A 175 12.12 -1.64 -7.25
C LEU A 175 12.96 -1.09 -6.09
N TYR A 176 12.38 -0.19 -5.30
CA TYR A 176 13.05 0.38 -4.14
C TYR A 176 12.91 -0.52 -2.91
N GLN A 177 11.69 -0.93 -2.59
CA GLN A 177 11.40 -1.76 -1.43
C GLN A 177 10.12 -2.57 -1.60
N ARG A 178 10.12 -3.78 -1.05
CA ARG A 178 8.91 -4.59 -0.83
C ARG A 178 8.64 -4.61 0.66
N VAL A 179 7.44 -4.21 1.07
CA VAL A 179 7.00 -4.33 2.46
C VAL A 179 5.86 -5.34 2.49
N VAL A 180 6.14 -6.52 3.03
CA VAL A 180 5.18 -7.62 3.16
C VAL A 180 4.56 -7.55 4.56
N LEU A 181 3.24 -7.60 4.62
CA LEU A 181 2.43 -7.58 5.84
C LEU A 181 1.52 -8.81 5.80
N ALA A 182 1.99 -9.90 6.41
CA ALA A 182 1.29 -11.19 6.47
C ALA A 182 0.80 -11.53 7.89
N SER A 183 1.44 -10.96 8.91
CA SER A 183 1.11 -11.19 10.32
C SER A 183 0.81 -9.89 11.05
N ARG A 184 0.20 -10.01 12.24
CA ARG A 184 0.01 -8.90 13.18
C ARG A 184 1.34 -8.21 13.50
N GLU A 185 2.40 -8.99 13.67
CA GLU A 185 3.74 -8.52 14.05
C GLU A 185 4.31 -7.64 12.94
N ASP A 186 4.09 -7.99 11.67
CA ASP A 186 4.54 -7.17 10.53
C ASP A 186 3.92 -5.77 10.58
N PHE A 187 2.64 -5.66 10.94
CA PHE A 187 1.97 -4.37 11.13
C PHE A 187 2.51 -3.60 12.34
N LEU A 188 2.79 -4.28 13.44
CA LEU A 188 3.33 -3.66 14.65
C LEU A 188 4.77 -3.16 14.46
N ASN A 189 5.55 -3.83 13.62
CA ASN A 189 6.92 -3.43 13.24
C ASN A 189 6.95 -2.14 12.40
N LEU A 190 5.80 -1.68 11.90
CA LEU A 190 5.69 -0.33 11.33
C LEU A 190 5.71 0.77 12.40
N ILE A 191 5.63 0.44 13.68
CA ILE A 191 5.75 1.42 14.77
C ILE A 191 7.16 1.30 15.34
N PRO A 192 8.05 2.29 15.13
CA PRO A 192 9.40 2.27 15.69
C PRO A 192 9.35 2.20 17.22
N ASP A 193 10.21 1.37 17.82
CA ASP A 193 10.20 1.17 19.26
C ASP A 193 10.60 2.45 20.03
N GLU A 194 11.43 3.30 19.43
CA GLU A 194 11.77 4.61 19.98
C GLU A 194 10.53 5.49 20.15
N VAL A 195 9.57 5.40 19.23
CA VAL A 195 8.33 6.18 19.30
C VAL A 195 7.40 5.68 20.40
N LEU A 196 7.39 4.38 20.70
CA LEU A 196 6.52 3.80 21.74
C LEU A 196 6.83 4.36 23.13
N THR A 197 8.07 4.73 23.37
CA THR A 197 8.54 5.27 24.67
C THR A 197 8.40 6.80 24.78
N MET A 198 8.00 7.50 23.70
CA MET A 198 7.99 8.97 23.65
C MET A 198 6.96 9.61 24.57
N HIS A 199 5.85 8.93 24.86
CA HIS A 199 4.86 9.39 25.82
C HIS A 199 4.67 8.39 26.96
N ARG A 200 4.75 8.92 28.18
CA ARG A 200 4.34 8.23 29.40
C ARG A 200 2.96 8.74 29.81
N VAL A 201 1.98 7.85 29.83
CA VAL A 201 0.63 8.16 30.32
C VAL A 201 0.45 7.49 31.68
N ARG A 202 0.01 8.25 32.67
CA ARG A 202 -0.43 7.67 33.94
C ARG A 202 -1.78 7.01 33.72
N HIS A 203 -1.82 5.69 33.70
CA HIS A 203 -3.07 4.95 33.65
C HIS A 203 -3.68 4.95 35.05
N ARG A 204 -4.88 5.52 35.20
CA ARG A 204 -5.60 5.54 36.48
C ARG A 204 -6.59 4.36 36.45
N ARG A 205 -6.27 3.25 37.15
CA ARG A 205 -7.27 2.18 37.36
C ARG A 205 -8.38 2.74 38.26
N THR A 206 -9.62 2.68 37.80
CA THR A 206 -10.79 2.81 38.67
C THR A 206 -11.07 1.45 39.28
N ALA A 207 -10.45 1.16 40.42
CA ALA A 207 -10.93 0.12 41.32
C ALA A 207 -11.73 0.83 42.41
N GLU A 208 -12.97 0.41 42.63
CA GLU A 208 -13.74 0.83 43.80
C GLU A 208 -12.97 0.43 45.06
N GLY A 209 -12.37 1.41 45.74
CA GLY A 209 -12.01 1.28 47.16
C GLY A 209 -10.54 1.10 47.56
N GLU A 210 -9.58 0.86 46.67
CA GLU A 210 -8.18 0.68 47.09
C GLU A 210 -7.18 1.49 46.25
N GLN A 211 -6.10 1.93 46.91
CA GLN A 211 -5.10 2.88 46.42
C GLN A 211 -4.68 2.63 44.96
N ALA A 212 -4.95 3.63 44.12
CA ALA A 212 -4.60 3.61 42.70
C ALA A 212 -3.07 3.66 42.51
N ASP A 213 -2.47 2.51 42.23
CA ASP A 213 -1.11 2.47 41.69
C ASP A 213 -1.16 2.94 40.22
N ALA A 214 -0.54 4.09 39.95
CA ALA A 214 -0.51 4.68 38.62
C ALA A 214 0.55 3.98 37.79
N SER A 215 0.19 2.93 37.05
CA SER A 215 1.10 2.33 36.08
C SER A 215 1.38 3.33 34.95
N GLU A 216 2.65 3.71 34.78
CA GLU A 216 3.09 4.45 33.58
C GLU A 216 2.99 3.50 32.39
N VAL A 217 2.14 3.85 31.42
CA VAL A 217 2.03 3.11 30.16
C VAL A 217 2.73 3.92 29.08
N GLU A 218 3.66 3.28 28.40
CA GLU A 218 4.37 3.82 27.25
C GLU A 218 3.45 3.82 26.03
N GLY A 219 3.42 4.93 25.32
CA GLY A 219 2.67 5.08 24.08
C GLY A 219 3.14 6.27 23.26
N PHE A 220 2.36 6.58 22.22
CA PHE A 220 2.69 7.63 21.27
C PHE A 220 1.46 8.31 20.71
N THR A 221 1.61 9.54 20.24
CA THR A 221 0.55 10.25 19.49
C THR A 221 0.75 10.11 17.99
N THR A 222 -0.32 10.33 17.23
CA THR A 222 -0.27 10.42 15.76
C THR A 222 0.74 11.48 15.29
N LYS A 223 0.94 12.56 16.06
CA LYS A 223 1.85 13.66 15.69
C LYS A 223 3.31 13.23 15.80
N GLU A 224 3.67 12.55 16.88
CA GLU A 224 5.04 12.08 17.11
C GLU A 224 5.44 11.04 16.09
N LEU A 225 4.58 10.04 15.84
CA LEU A 225 4.84 9.03 14.83
C LEU A 225 5.01 9.66 13.44
N ALA A 226 4.15 10.62 13.08
CA ALA A 226 4.28 11.35 11.81
C ALA A 226 5.58 12.15 11.69
N ALA A 227 6.00 12.80 12.78
CA ALA A 227 7.23 13.59 12.80
C ALA A 227 8.46 12.69 12.69
N TYR A 228 8.52 11.60 13.47
CA TYR A 228 9.62 10.64 13.46
C TYR A 228 9.80 9.98 12.09
N LEU A 229 8.70 9.55 11.46
CA LEU A 229 8.74 8.90 10.15
C LEU A 229 8.89 9.87 8.97
N HIS A 230 8.82 11.17 9.22
CA HIS A 230 8.74 12.20 8.17
C HIS A 230 7.58 11.97 7.17
N VAL A 231 6.43 11.52 7.67
CA VAL A 231 5.23 11.20 6.89
C VAL A 231 4.11 12.19 7.19
N ARG A 232 3.27 12.50 6.20
CA ARG A 232 2.09 13.36 6.42
C ARG A 232 1.18 12.76 7.48
N ARG A 233 0.81 13.59 8.48
CA ARG A 233 -0.08 13.20 9.58
C ARG A 233 -1.38 12.54 9.12
N THR A 234 -1.94 12.96 7.97
CA THR A 234 -3.17 12.34 7.42
C THR A 234 -2.99 10.87 7.08
N LYS A 235 -1.82 10.45 6.59
CA LYS A 235 -1.49 9.05 6.30
C LYS A 235 -1.32 8.25 7.57
N ILE A 236 -0.64 8.82 8.56
CA ILE A 236 -0.54 8.22 9.90
C ILE A 236 -1.90 8.11 10.57
N SER A 237 -2.83 9.05 10.38
CA SER A 237 -4.19 8.92 10.89
C SER A 237 -4.94 7.70 10.32
N PHE A 238 -4.77 7.42 9.01
CA PHE A 238 -5.32 6.19 8.41
C PHE A 238 -4.66 4.95 9.00
N PHE A 239 -3.33 4.96 9.14
CA PHE A 239 -2.58 3.90 9.80
C PHE A 239 -3.14 3.59 11.19
N ILE A 240 -3.24 4.59 12.08
CA ILE A 240 -3.79 4.42 13.43
C ILE A 240 -5.21 3.88 13.40
N THR A 241 -6.04 4.37 12.47
CA THR A 241 -7.43 3.90 12.35
C THR A 241 -7.50 2.42 11.98
N VAL A 242 -6.69 1.99 11.02
CA VAL A 242 -6.60 0.58 10.60
C VAL A 242 -6.08 -0.29 11.74
N MET A 243 -4.98 0.12 12.38
CA MET A 243 -4.36 -0.62 13.48
C MET A 243 -5.31 -0.77 14.68
N LYS A 244 -6.12 0.26 14.99
CA LYS A 244 -7.16 0.19 16.03
C LYS A 244 -8.28 -0.76 15.63
N LYS A 245 -8.77 -0.67 14.39
CA LYS A 245 -9.87 -1.54 13.90
C LYS A 245 -9.47 -3.01 13.82
N ALA A 246 -8.20 -3.29 13.53
CA ALA A 246 -7.64 -4.63 13.55
C ALA A 246 -7.32 -5.13 14.98
N GLY A 247 -7.50 -4.30 16.02
CA GLY A 247 -7.21 -4.67 17.41
C GLY A 247 -5.71 -4.76 17.74
N TYR A 248 -4.82 -4.23 16.90
CA TYR A 248 -3.38 -4.31 17.10
C TYR A 248 -2.86 -3.23 18.06
N ILE A 249 -3.53 -2.07 18.10
CA ILE A 249 -3.25 -0.98 19.04
C ILE A 249 -4.54 -0.50 19.70
N LYS A 250 -4.42 0.09 20.90
CA LYS A 250 -5.53 0.71 21.63
C LYS A 250 -5.20 2.14 22.04
N GLU A 251 -6.23 2.92 22.32
CA GLU A 251 -6.09 4.26 22.89
C GLU A 251 -5.94 4.15 24.41
N LEU A 252 -4.82 4.62 24.94
CA LEU A 252 -4.44 4.53 26.36
C LEU A 252 -4.90 5.74 27.17
N GLY A 253 -5.22 6.85 26.49
CA GLY A 253 -5.60 8.11 27.11
C GLY A 253 -5.39 9.29 26.17
N LYS A 254 -5.30 10.49 26.74
CA LYS A 254 -5.10 11.74 25.99
C LYS A 254 -3.94 12.55 26.54
N SER A 255 -3.16 13.14 25.64
CA SER A 255 -2.19 14.20 25.90
C SER A 255 -2.75 15.50 25.32
N GLY A 256 -3.35 16.33 26.18
CA GLY A 256 -4.17 17.47 25.76
C GLY A 256 -5.36 17.02 24.90
N ARG A 257 -5.37 17.43 23.61
CA ARG A 257 -6.40 17.02 22.63
C ARG A 257 -6.01 15.79 21.80
N ALA A 258 -4.77 15.31 21.91
CA ALA A 258 -4.29 14.18 21.12
C ALA A 258 -4.51 12.87 21.87
N GLY A 259 -5.03 11.85 21.19
CA GLY A 259 -5.05 10.48 21.71
C GLY A 259 -3.63 9.91 21.79
N VAL A 260 -3.35 9.16 22.86
CA VAL A 260 -2.12 8.39 23.03
C VAL A 260 -2.44 6.92 22.79
N TYR A 261 -1.63 6.26 21.97
CA TYR A 261 -1.83 4.89 21.53
C TYR A 261 -0.70 3.98 21.97
N GLY A 262 -1.01 2.71 22.23
CA GLY A 262 -0.02 1.67 22.57
C GLY A 262 -0.38 0.33 21.95
N LYS A 263 0.61 -0.57 21.86
CA LYS A 263 0.44 -1.94 21.35
C LYS A 263 -0.48 -2.73 22.30
N VAL A 264 -1.41 -3.50 21.76
CA VAL A 264 -2.27 -4.45 22.53
C VAL A 264 -1.47 -5.72 22.76
N GLN A 265 -1.43 -6.27 23.97
CA GLN A 265 -0.75 -7.56 24.23
C GLN A 265 -1.60 -8.72 23.68
N GLU A 266 -0.97 -9.80 23.21
CA GLU A 266 -1.69 -10.95 22.61
C GLU A 266 -2.77 -11.54 23.51
N ARG A 267 -2.58 -11.50 24.84
CA ARG A 267 -3.54 -12.03 25.82
C ARG A 267 -4.86 -11.23 25.86
N GLU A 268 -4.87 -9.98 25.42
CA GLU A 268 -6.03 -9.09 25.45
C GLU A 268 -6.91 -9.17 24.19
N GLN A 269 -6.55 -9.99 23.19
CA GLN A 269 -7.32 -10.12 21.93
C GLN A 269 -8.38 -11.23 21.95
N HIS A 270 -8.37 -12.09 22.97
CA HIS A 270 -9.28 -13.23 23.11
C HIS A 270 -10.35 -13.04 24.20
N GLU A 271 -10.45 -11.83 24.78
CA GLU A 271 -11.53 -11.40 25.69
C GLU A 271 -12.53 -10.49 24.97
#